data_AF-A0A3N7DEC1-F1
#
_entry.id   AF-A0A3N7DEC1-F1
#
_cell.length_a   1.000
_cell.length_b   1.000
_cell.length_c   1.000
_cell.angle_alpha   90.00
_cell.angle_beta   90.00
_cell.angle_gamma   90.00
#
_symmetry.space_group_name_H-M   'P 1'
#
loop_
_entity.id
_entity.type
_entity.pdbx_description
1 polymer ?
#
loop_
_entity_poly.entity_id
_entity_poly.type
_entity_poly.pdbx_seq_one_letter_code
_entity_poly.pdbx_strand_id
1 'polypeptide(L)'
;MLHWVKITEQLPEEQKPVFLIKEESQNIKHADIGCLVTSDDGKLQGFHIDNDTKVVKLEARFAWMYLEEKSFFVPDLPDAELEPTVLDFLERLAFFDKKLTRLSAWMVQSGQGLYHLDFYITGIVSRSLSLINGFETLVKSRNYLSALHLVRPHLDNFMRLHAAWLCNDPHDFAFRVWKGEQVQKIRDKDNKPLKDWYLKEKVSELYPWIANVYNETSGFIHFSNKHIAGAVNTKDENLTAYISKNDNNIPNKDKLETIMCMIEITNCIANHIFGWIDTKRIKG
;
A
#
# COMPACT_ATOMS: atom_id res chain seq x y z
N MET A 1 14.35 -8.88 5.93
CA MET A 1 13.62 -9.69 6.95
C MET A 1 12.82 -8.75 7.87
N LEU A 2 11.51 -8.92 7.99
CA LEU A 2 10.68 -7.98 8.77
C LEU A 2 10.91 -8.14 10.27
N HIS A 3 11.19 -7.02 10.92
CA HIS A 3 11.72 -6.97 12.27
C HIS A 3 10.61 -6.71 13.28
N TRP A 4 10.26 -7.73 14.06
CA TRP A 4 9.45 -7.55 15.26
C TRP A 4 10.30 -6.89 16.35
N VAL A 5 9.78 -5.85 16.98
CA VAL A 5 10.45 -5.11 18.06
C VAL A 5 9.77 -5.48 19.37
N LYS A 6 10.54 -5.93 20.37
CA LYS A 6 9.95 -6.32 21.66
C LYS A 6 9.42 -5.08 22.38
N ILE A 7 8.24 -5.22 22.99
CA ILE A 7 7.59 -4.14 23.76
C ILE A 7 8.48 -3.63 24.90
N THR A 8 9.27 -4.53 25.50
CA THR A 8 10.23 -4.22 26.56
C THR A 8 11.47 -3.47 26.09
N GLU A 9 11.79 -3.53 24.79
CA GLU A 9 12.95 -2.86 24.20
C GLU A 9 12.58 -1.46 23.72
N GLN A 10 11.46 -1.34 23.02
CA GLN A 10 11.00 -0.08 22.46
C GLN A 10 9.48 -0.13 22.23
N LEU A 11 8.80 0.99 22.50
CA LEU A 11 7.39 1.17 22.16
C LEU A 11 7.22 1.81 20.77
N PRO A 12 6.14 1.49 20.04
CA PRO A 12 5.83 2.19 18.80
C PRO A 12 5.45 3.65 19.05
N GLU A 13 5.51 4.46 18.00
CA GLU A 13 4.96 5.81 18.01
C GLU A 13 3.45 5.80 18.37
N GLU A 14 3.01 6.77 19.17
CA GLU A 14 1.60 6.91 19.54
C GLU A 14 0.71 7.09 18.30
N GLN A 15 -0.48 6.48 18.36
CA GLN A 15 -1.49 6.51 17.30
C GLN A 15 -1.05 5.93 15.95
N LYS A 16 0.18 5.41 15.83
CA LYS A 16 0.63 4.72 14.61
C LYS A 16 0.12 3.27 14.60
N PRO A 17 -0.41 2.80 13.45
CA PRO A 17 -0.91 1.44 13.32
C PRO A 17 0.22 0.41 13.35
N VAL A 18 0.05 -0.60 14.20
CA VAL A 18 0.99 -1.70 14.38
C VAL A 18 0.28 -3.04 14.41
N PHE A 19 0.99 -4.06 13.93
CA PHE A 19 0.70 -5.46 14.28
C PHE A 19 1.30 -5.78 15.64
N LEU A 20 0.60 -6.59 16.44
CA LEU A 20 0.98 -6.96 17.80
C LEU A 20 0.90 -8.48 17.97
N ILE A 21 1.95 -9.12 18.48
CA ILE A 21 1.94 -10.55 18.81
C ILE A 21 2.00 -10.75 20.33
N LYS A 22 1.43 -11.88 20.79
CA LYS A 22 1.41 -12.23 22.22
C LYS A 22 2.64 -13.05 22.63
N GLU A 23 3.24 -13.78 21.68
CA GLU A 23 4.36 -14.69 21.91
C GLU A 23 5.32 -14.68 20.70
N GLU A 24 6.60 -14.98 20.91
CA GLU A 24 7.66 -14.91 19.89
C GLU A 24 7.42 -15.81 18.67
N SER A 25 6.82 -16.98 18.87
CA SER A 25 6.55 -17.96 17.80
C SER A 25 5.34 -17.59 16.94
N GLN A 26 4.58 -16.55 17.32
CA GLN A 26 3.29 -16.25 16.72
C GLN A 26 3.46 -15.57 15.34
N ASN A 27 2.86 -16.18 14.33
CA ASN A 27 2.83 -15.65 12.96
C ASN A 27 1.92 -14.41 12.86
N ILE A 28 2.23 -13.48 11.95
CA ILE A 28 1.38 -12.32 11.63
C ILE A 28 -0.08 -12.70 11.34
N LYS A 29 -0.36 -13.91 10.83
CA LYS A 29 -1.73 -14.42 10.65
C LYS A 29 -2.58 -14.38 11.93
N HIS A 30 -1.95 -14.41 13.10
CA HIS A 30 -2.60 -14.34 14.40
C HIS A 30 -2.37 -13.00 15.11
N ALA A 31 -1.63 -12.06 14.52
CA ALA A 31 -1.28 -10.80 15.19
C ALA A 31 -2.50 -9.90 15.37
N ASP A 32 -2.64 -9.23 16.50
CA ASP A 32 -3.63 -8.18 16.66
C ASP A 32 -3.23 -6.93 15.89
N ILE A 33 -4.17 -6.03 15.63
CA ILE A 33 -3.91 -4.76 14.95
C ILE A 33 -4.45 -3.62 15.81
N GLY A 34 -3.64 -2.62 16.05
CA GLY A 34 -4.03 -1.47 16.86
C GLY A 34 -2.99 -0.37 16.86
N CYS A 35 -3.09 0.53 17.83
CA CYS A 35 -2.14 1.61 18.04
C CYS A 35 -1.86 1.78 19.54
N LEU A 36 -0.70 2.34 19.86
CA LEU A 36 -0.39 2.79 21.21
C LEU A 36 -1.22 4.03 21.52
N VAL A 37 -1.88 4.01 22.67
CA VAL A 37 -2.65 5.13 23.22
C VAL A 37 -2.18 5.42 24.64
N THR A 38 -2.23 6.69 24.99
CA THR A 38 -1.85 7.20 26.31
C THR A 38 -3.06 7.91 26.93
N SER A 39 -3.28 7.72 28.22
CA SER A 39 -4.37 8.38 28.96
C SER A 39 -4.20 9.91 28.98
N ASP A 40 -5.30 10.64 29.19
CA ASP A 40 -5.30 12.11 29.22
C ASP A 40 -4.31 12.71 30.24
N ASP A 41 -4.03 11.99 31.33
CA ASP A 41 -3.08 12.39 32.37
C ASP A 41 -1.62 12.00 32.06
N GLY A 42 -1.37 11.33 30.93
CA GLY A 42 -0.06 10.90 30.47
C GLY A 42 0.51 9.69 31.21
N LYS A 43 -0.21 9.09 32.16
CA LYS A 43 0.36 8.11 33.11
C LYS A 43 0.18 6.66 32.69
N LEU A 44 -0.85 6.37 31.91
CA LEU A 44 -1.18 5.01 31.50
C LEU A 44 -1.04 4.87 29.99
N GLN A 45 -0.33 3.83 29.58
CA GLN A 45 -0.18 3.47 28.18
C GLN A 45 -0.73 2.07 27.93
N GLY A 46 -1.26 1.87 26.74
CA GLY A 46 -1.68 0.55 26.30
C GLY A 46 -2.09 0.55 24.83
N PHE A 47 -2.59 -0.59 24.36
CA PHE A 47 -2.96 -0.78 22.98
C PHE A 47 -4.47 -0.77 22.79
N HIS A 48 -4.95 0.13 21.93
CA HIS A 48 -6.32 0.08 21.44
C HIS A 48 -6.41 -0.93 20.28
N ILE A 49 -7.05 -2.07 20.54
CA ILE A 49 -7.12 -3.19 19.58
C ILE A 49 -8.54 -3.77 19.38
N ASP A 50 -9.53 -3.30 20.14
CA ASP A 50 -10.85 -3.93 20.26
C ASP A 50 -11.99 -2.95 19.96
N ASN A 51 -13.21 -3.45 19.76
CA ASN A 51 -14.40 -2.68 19.40
C ASN A 51 -14.96 -1.83 20.54
N ASP A 52 -14.65 -2.13 21.80
CA ASP A 52 -15.26 -1.43 22.94
C ASP A 52 -14.40 -0.29 23.48
N THR A 53 -13.49 0.27 22.68
CA THR A 53 -12.44 1.23 23.14
C THR A 53 -11.53 0.70 24.24
N LYS A 54 -11.60 -0.62 24.52
CA LYS A 54 -10.81 -1.26 25.57
C LYS A 54 -9.33 -1.19 25.20
N VAL A 55 -8.57 -0.60 26.12
CA VAL A 55 -7.11 -0.52 26.03
C VAL A 55 -6.52 -1.72 26.75
N VAL A 56 -5.74 -2.50 26.01
CA VAL A 56 -5.03 -3.66 26.53
C VAL A 56 -3.67 -3.21 27.06
N LYS A 57 -3.27 -3.75 28.23
CA LYS A 57 -2.00 -3.41 28.87
C LYS A 57 -0.80 -3.81 28.00
N LEU A 58 0.31 -3.08 28.13
CA LEU A 58 1.53 -3.30 27.35
C LEU A 58 2.07 -4.73 27.50
N GLU A 59 2.11 -5.24 28.74
CA GLU A 59 2.62 -6.57 29.08
C GLU A 59 1.81 -7.73 28.48
N ALA A 60 0.60 -7.46 27.99
CA ALA A 60 -0.19 -8.47 27.31
C ALA A 60 0.27 -8.72 25.86
N ARG A 61 1.23 -7.94 25.35
CA ARG A 61 1.84 -8.12 24.03
C ARG A 61 3.35 -8.28 24.18
N PHE A 62 3.90 -9.15 23.35
CA PHE A 62 5.32 -9.48 23.35
C PHE A 62 6.12 -8.55 22.46
N ALA A 63 5.69 -8.39 21.21
CA ALA A 63 6.37 -7.60 20.21
C ALA A 63 5.39 -6.95 19.24
N TRP A 64 5.89 -5.95 18.51
CA TRP A 64 5.14 -5.19 17.54
C TRP A 64 5.92 -5.00 16.24
N MET A 65 5.21 -4.64 15.19
CA MET A 65 5.76 -4.27 13.89
C MET A 65 4.84 -3.23 13.24
N TYR A 66 5.40 -2.23 12.56
CA TYR A 66 4.59 -1.25 11.84
C TYR A 66 3.72 -1.91 10.75
N LEU A 67 2.49 -1.40 10.64
CA LEU A 67 1.63 -1.70 9.50
C LEU A 67 2.29 -1.24 8.20
N GLU A 68 2.72 0.02 8.19
CA GLU A 68 3.48 0.64 7.11
C GLU A 68 4.92 0.12 7.06
N GLU A 69 5.44 -0.09 5.85
CA GLU A 69 6.89 -0.08 5.64
C GLU A 69 7.37 1.38 5.64
N LYS A 70 8.47 1.69 6.32
CA LYS A 70 9.08 3.03 6.35
C LYS A 70 10.55 2.96 5.89
N SER A 71 11.16 4.13 5.70
CA SER A 71 12.58 4.31 5.31
C SER A 71 12.88 3.91 3.87
N PHE A 72 12.33 4.70 2.94
CA PHE A 72 12.54 4.59 1.51
C PHE A 72 13.63 5.58 1.08
N PHE A 73 14.86 5.10 0.93
CA PHE A 73 15.88 5.83 0.20
C PHE A 73 16.62 4.86 -0.72
N VAL A 74 16.92 5.32 -1.93
CA VAL A 74 17.87 4.62 -2.80
C VAL A 74 19.26 4.90 -2.23
N PRO A 75 20.01 3.86 -1.77
CA PRO A 75 21.38 4.07 -1.32
C PRO A 75 22.23 4.70 -2.42
N ASP A 76 23.10 5.65 -2.05
CA ASP A 76 24.09 6.21 -2.97
C ASP A 76 25.24 5.21 -3.13
N LEU A 77 24.97 4.13 -3.88
CA LEU A 77 25.88 3.04 -4.16
C LEU A 77 25.97 2.84 -5.68
N PRO A 78 27.08 2.27 -6.19
CA PRO A 78 27.15 1.81 -7.57
C PRO A 78 25.98 0.87 -7.92
N ASP A 79 25.42 0.97 -9.12
CA ASP A 79 24.20 0.23 -9.50
C ASP A 79 24.36 -1.29 -9.35
N ALA A 80 25.55 -1.83 -9.61
CA ALA A 80 25.87 -3.24 -9.42
C ALA A 80 25.75 -3.70 -7.95
N GLU A 81 25.99 -2.80 -6.99
CA GLU A 81 25.91 -3.09 -5.55
C GLU A 81 24.48 -2.96 -5.00
N LEU A 82 23.54 -2.45 -5.80
CA LEU A 82 22.13 -2.30 -5.41
C LEU A 82 21.32 -3.60 -5.52
N GLU A 83 21.83 -4.65 -6.18
CA GLU A 83 21.09 -5.90 -6.39
C GLU A 83 20.57 -6.55 -5.08
N PRO A 84 21.37 -6.68 -4.00
CA PRO A 84 20.86 -7.18 -2.72
C PRO A 84 19.74 -6.33 -2.14
N THR A 85 19.82 -5.00 -2.29
CA THR A 85 18.78 -4.07 -1.84
C THR A 85 17.49 -4.23 -2.63
N VAL A 86 17.59 -4.41 -3.96
CA VAL A 86 16.43 -4.71 -4.82
C VAL A 86 15.73 -5.98 -4.35
N LEU A 87 16.48 -7.04 -4.04
CA LEU A 87 15.92 -8.30 -3.56
C LEU A 87 15.24 -8.14 -2.20
N ASP A 88 15.86 -7.46 -1.24
CA ASP A 88 15.25 -7.20 0.08
C ASP A 88 13.94 -6.41 -0.05
N PHE A 89 13.91 -5.37 -0.89
CA PHE A 89 12.68 -4.59 -1.12
C PHE A 89 11.60 -5.40 -1.83
N LEU A 90 11.98 -6.29 -2.76
CA LEU A 90 11.03 -7.20 -3.40
C LEU A 90 10.42 -8.19 -2.38
N GLU A 91 11.22 -8.68 -1.43
CA GLU A 91 10.72 -9.51 -0.32
C GLU A 91 9.79 -8.73 0.63
N ARG A 92 10.10 -7.47 0.92
CA ARG A 92 9.20 -6.59 1.70
C ARG A 92 7.87 -6.39 0.98
N LEU A 93 7.90 -6.12 -0.33
CA LEU A 93 6.70 -6.01 -1.15
C LEU A 93 5.88 -7.31 -1.11
N ALA A 94 6.52 -8.46 -1.28
CA ALA A 94 5.85 -9.77 -1.22
C ALA A 94 5.20 -10.04 0.15
N PHE A 95 5.77 -9.51 1.24
CA PHE A 95 5.20 -9.69 2.57
C PHE A 95 3.89 -8.92 2.79
N PHE A 96 3.57 -7.93 1.96
CA PHE A 96 2.25 -7.27 2.03
C PHE A 96 1.09 -8.22 1.81
N ASP A 97 1.29 -9.37 1.16
CA ASP A 97 0.28 -10.43 1.08
C ASP A 97 -0.24 -10.82 2.48
N LYS A 98 0.69 -11.05 3.41
CA LYS A 98 0.37 -11.40 4.79
C LYS A 98 -0.22 -10.21 5.55
N LYS A 99 0.34 -9.01 5.37
CA LYS A 99 -0.15 -7.79 6.04
C LYS A 99 -1.59 -7.47 5.63
N LEU A 100 -1.86 -7.38 4.32
CA LEU A 100 -3.19 -7.05 3.80
C LEU A 100 -4.23 -8.13 4.11
N THR A 101 -3.86 -9.41 4.06
CA THR A 101 -4.75 -10.50 4.46
C THR A 101 -5.14 -10.39 5.93
N ARG A 102 -4.16 -10.15 6.82
CA ARG A 102 -4.45 -10.00 8.25
C ARG A 102 -5.26 -8.74 8.54
N LEU A 103 -4.93 -7.64 7.88
CA LEU A 103 -5.67 -6.38 8.00
C LEU A 103 -7.12 -6.53 7.55
N SER A 104 -7.37 -7.24 6.44
CA SER A 104 -8.72 -7.51 5.95
C SER A 104 -9.52 -8.39 6.92
N ALA A 105 -8.88 -9.37 7.56
CA ALA A 105 -9.55 -10.16 8.60
C ALA A 105 -10.00 -9.29 9.79
N TRP A 106 -9.17 -8.33 10.20
CA TRP A 106 -9.53 -7.36 11.24
C TRP A 106 -10.64 -6.41 10.81
N MET A 107 -10.64 -5.92 9.58
CA MET A 107 -11.73 -5.12 9.02
C MET A 107 -13.08 -5.84 9.13
N VAL A 108 -13.11 -7.12 8.79
CA VAL A 108 -14.33 -7.95 8.88
C VAL A 108 -14.77 -8.17 10.33
N GLN A 109 -13.82 -8.32 11.26
CA GLN A 109 -14.09 -8.61 12.67
C GLN A 109 -14.41 -7.37 13.51
N SER A 110 -14.00 -6.18 13.07
CA SER A 110 -14.23 -4.93 13.80
C SER A 110 -15.65 -4.38 13.61
N GLY A 111 -16.12 -3.60 14.58
CA GLY A 111 -17.48 -3.08 14.67
C GLY A 111 -18.55 -4.14 15.01
N GLN A 112 -19.82 -3.77 14.87
CA GLN A 112 -20.99 -4.60 15.15
C GLN A 112 -21.50 -5.40 13.94
N GLY A 113 -20.87 -5.25 12.77
CA GLY A 113 -21.31 -5.94 11.55
C GLY A 113 -20.51 -5.66 10.30
N LEU A 114 -21.04 -6.18 9.18
CA LEU A 114 -20.52 -5.96 7.84
C LEU A 114 -21.21 -4.79 7.15
N TYR A 115 -20.43 -3.98 6.46
CA TYR A 115 -20.88 -2.78 5.76
C TYR A 115 -20.57 -2.88 4.26
N HIS A 116 -21.30 -2.14 3.41
CA HIS A 116 -21.04 -2.09 1.97
C HIS A 116 -19.58 -1.74 1.64
N LEU A 117 -18.96 -0.88 2.46
CA LEU A 117 -17.56 -0.51 2.31
C LEU A 117 -16.60 -1.68 2.57
N ASP A 118 -16.93 -2.64 3.45
CA ASP A 118 -16.11 -3.84 3.68
C ASP A 118 -15.97 -4.69 2.41
N PHE A 119 -17.06 -4.86 1.67
CA PHE A 119 -17.07 -5.59 0.40
C PHE A 119 -16.28 -4.86 -0.68
N TYR A 120 -16.44 -3.53 -0.76
CA TYR A 120 -15.67 -2.70 -1.69
C TYR A 120 -14.16 -2.80 -1.41
N ILE A 121 -13.77 -2.64 -0.13
CA ILE A 121 -12.36 -2.78 0.29
C ILE A 121 -11.83 -4.18 0.02
N THR A 122 -12.64 -5.23 0.20
CA THR A 122 -12.23 -6.61 -0.13
C THR A 122 -11.90 -6.75 -1.62
N GLY A 123 -12.66 -6.10 -2.50
CA GLY A 123 -12.33 -6.00 -3.94
C GLY A 123 -11.01 -5.25 -4.19
N ILE A 124 -10.80 -4.12 -3.52
CA ILE A 124 -9.54 -3.36 -3.58
C ILE A 124 -8.36 -4.22 -3.13
N VAL A 125 -8.46 -4.92 -2.00
CA VAL A 125 -7.40 -5.78 -1.47
C VAL A 125 -7.12 -6.94 -2.41
N SER A 126 -8.14 -7.64 -2.90
CA SER A 126 -7.97 -8.74 -3.86
C SER A 126 -7.23 -8.29 -5.12
N ARG A 127 -7.58 -7.11 -5.64
CA ARG A 127 -6.88 -6.49 -6.78
C ARG A 127 -5.44 -6.12 -6.42
N SER A 128 -5.19 -5.55 -5.24
CA SER A 128 -3.83 -5.24 -4.76
C SER A 128 -2.95 -6.48 -4.69
N LEU A 129 -3.44 -7.57 -4.09
CA LEU A 129 -2.72 -8.84 -4.00
C LEU A 129 -2.38 -9.39 -5.39
N SER A 130 -3.33 -9.32 -6.33
CA SER A 130 -3.12 -9.76 -7.71
C SER A 130 -2.09 -8.90 -8.44
N LEU A 131 -2.11 -7.58 -8.28
CA LEU A 131 -1.17 -6.65 -8.90
C LEU A 131 0.25 -6.82 -8.33
N ILE A 132 0.37 -6.98 -7.00
CA ILE A 132 1.65 -7.24 -6.33
C ILE A 132 2.25 -8.56 -6.83
N ASN A 133 1.46 -9.64 -6.84
CA ASN A 133 1.94 -10.94 -7.32
C ASN A 133 2.33 -10.92 -8.80
N GLY A 134 1.54 -10.24 -9.64
CA GLY A 134 1.87 -10.06 -11.06
C GLY A 134 3.16 -9.26 -11.26
N PHE A 135 3.34 -8.19 -10.49
CA PHE A 135 4.54 -7.36 -10.51
C PHE A 135 5.78 -8.18 -10.12
N GLU A 136 5.72 -8.90 -9.00
CA GLU A 136 6.80 -9.76 -8.53
C GLU A 136 7.17 -10.82 -9.56
N THR A 137 6.16 -11.48 -10.15
CA THR A 137 6.35 -12.51 -11.18
C THR A 137 7.10 -11.95 -12.38
N LEU A 138 6.68 -10.77 -12.87
CA LEU A 138 7.28 -10.12 -14.04
C LEU A 138 8.71 -9.62 -13.76
N VAL A 139 8.97 -9.07 -12.57
CA VAL A 139 10.32 -8.66 -12.15
C VAL A 139 11.24 -9.88 -12.10
N LYS A 140 10.80 -10.98 -11.47
CA LYS A 140 11.59 -12.24 -11.38
C LYS A 140 11.82 -12.89 -12.74
N SER A 141 10.87 -12.78 -13.67
CA SER A 141 11.02 -13.29 -15.03
C SER A 141 11.81 -12.35 -15.97
N ARG A 142 12.39 -11.26 -15.45
CA ARG A 142 13.11 -10.23 -16.22
C ARG A 142 12.24 -9.56 -17.30
N ASN A 143 10.94 -9.42 -17.05
CA ASN A 143 9.99 -8.67 -17.88
C ASN A 143 9.51 -7.42 -17.14
N TYR A 144 10.49 -6.57 -16.83
CA TYR A 144 10.36 -5.30 -16.17
C TYR A 144 9.51 -4.29 -16.93
N LEU A 145 9.62 -4.22 -18.26
CA LEU A 145 8.77 -3.30 -19.04
C LEU A 145 7.29 -3.58 -18.79
N SER A 146 6.89 -4.85 -18.77
CA SER A 146 5.52 -5.24 -18.42
C SER A 146 5.22 -5.00 -16.93
N ALA A 147 6.19 -5.19 -16.04
CA ALA A 147 6.00 -4.93 -14.61
C ALA A 147 5.67 -3.45 -14.32
N LEU A 148 6.32 -2.51 -15.02
CA LEU A 148 6.09 -1.06 -14.88
C LEU A 148 4.63 -0.68 -15.14
N HIS A 149 3.94 -1.40 -16.04
CA HIS A 149 2.54 -1.16 -16.32
C HIS A 149 1.64 -1.43 -15.11
N LEU A 150 2.08 -2.24 -14.13
CA LEU A 150 1.28 -2.62 -12.96
C LEU A 150 1.32 -1.59 -11.83
N VAL A 151 2.32 -0.70 -11.81
CA VAL A 151 2.38 0.40 -10.83
C VAL A 151 1.19 1.33 -10.98
N ARG A 152 0.84 1.67 -12.22
CA ARG A 152 -0.26 2.57 -12.53
C ARG A 152 -1.64 2.06 -12.07
N PRO A 153 -2.10 0.85 -12.44
CA PRO A 153 -3.37 0.31 -11.98
C PRO A 153 -3.39 0.02 -10.48
N HIS A 154 -2.23 -0.13 -9.82
CA HIS A 154 -2.13 -0.19 -8.37
C HIS A 154 -2.36 1.18 -7.74
N LEU A 155 -1.76 2.23 -8.29
CA LEU A 155 -2.06 3.61 -7.90
C LEU A 155 -3.53 3.97 -8.14
N ASP A 156 -4.10 3.57 -9.27
CA ASP A 156 -5.53 3.73 -9.55
C ASP A 156 -6.38 3.01 -8.50
N ASN A 157 -5.96 1.82 -8.06
CA ASN A 157 -6.64 1.07 -7.01
C ASN A 157 -6.71 1.90 -5.71
N PHE A 158 -5.59 2.51 -5.31
CA PHE A 158 -5.55 3.41 -4.17
C PHE A 158 -6.43 4.67 -4.37
N MET A 159 -6.35 5.34 -5.51
CA MET A 159 -7.18 6.52 -5.78
C MET A 159 -8.68 6.21 -5.74
N ARG A 160 -9.08 5.03 -6.24
CA ARG A 160 -10.47 4.56 -6.19
C ARG A 160 -10.90 4.18 -4.78
N LEU A 161 -9.98 3.70 -3.94
CA LEU A 161 -10.24 3.52 -2.51
C LEU A 161 -10.50 4.88 -1.83
N HIS A 162 -9.59 5.84 -2.02
CA HIS A 162 -9.68 7.17 -1.42
C HIS A 162 -10.96 7.93 -1.79
N ALA A 163 -11.52 7.66 -2.98
CA ALA A 163 -12.80 8.23 -3.43
C ALA A 163 -13.95 8.03 -2.42
N ALA A 164 -13.97 6.93 -1.66
CA ALA A 164 -14.97 6.68 -0.62
C ALA A 164 -14.90 7.73 0.51
N TRP A 165 -13.71 8.23 0.85
CA TRP A 165 -13.49 9.25 1.89
C TRP A 165 -13.81 10.68 1.42
N LEU A 166 -14.04 10.89 0.13
CA LEU A 166 -14.47 12.18 -0.42
C LEU A 166 -16.00 12.31 -0.44
N CYS A 167 -16.71 11.19 -0.36
CA CYS A 167 -18.18 11.15 -0.42
C CYS A 167 -18.81 11.40 0.95
N ASN A 168 -20.05 11.93 0.97
CA ASN A 168 -20.81 12.12 2.21
C ASN A 168 -21.14 10.79 2.91
N ASP A 169 -21.49 9.78 2.11
CA ASP A 169 -21.79 8.43 2.59
C ASP A 169 -20.88 7.43 1.85
N PRO A 170 -19.85 6.88 2.52
CA PRO A 170 -18.96 5.91 1.90
C PRO A 170 -19.64 4.56 1.63
N HIS A 171 -20.75 4.24 2.31
CA HIS A 171 -21.52 3.02 2.09
C HIS A 171 -22.40 3.13 0.83
N ASP A 172 -23.06 4.28 0.62
CA ASP A 172 -23.77 4.56 -0.65
C ASP A 172 -22.79 4.53 -1.83
N PHE A 173 -21.63 5.20 -1.69
CA PHE A 173 -20.56 5.15 -2.69
C PHE A 173 -20.18 3.71 -3.04
N ALA A 174 -19.84 2.90 -2.03
CA ALA A 174 -19.44 1.50 -2.21
C ALA A 174 -20.55 0.67 -2.88
N PHE A 175 -21.81 0.87 -2.47
CA PHE A 175 -22.96 0.17 -3.04
C PHE A 175 -23.19 0.54 -4.51
N ARG A 176 -23.09 1.82 -4.87
CA ARG A 176 -23.23 2.29 -6.26
C ARG A 176 -22.16 1.71 -7.18
N VAL A 177 -20.90 1.69 -6.71
CA VAL A 177 -19.80 1.08 -7.49
C VAL A 177 -20.01 -0.43 -7.62
N TRP A 178 -20.47 -1.11 -6.57
CA TRP A 178 -20.84 -2.53 -6.67
C TRP A 178 -21.95 -2.78 -7.71
N LYS A 179 -22.93 -1.88 -7.85
CA LYS A 179 -23.92 -1.94 -8.93
C LYS A 179 -23.39 -1.65 -10.33
N GLY A 180 -22.08 -1.40 -10.48
CA GLY A 180 -21.43 -1.14 -11.76
C GLY A 180 -21.45 0.33 -12.17
N GLU A 181 -21.82 1.24 -11.28
CA GLU A 181 -21.70 2.66 -11.56
C GLU A 181 -20.23 3.07 -11.66
N GLN A 182 -19.90 3.81 -12.72
CA GLN A 182 -18.55 4.31 -12.92
C GLN A 182 -18.24 5.40 -11.89
N VAL A 183 -17.12 5.27 -11.18
CA VAL A 183 -16.68 6.23 -10.14
C VAL A 183 -16.71 7.68 -10.65
N GLN A 184 -16.28 7.94 -11.89
CA GLN A 184 -16.30 9.29 -12.49
C GLN A 184 -17.69 9.95 -12.60
N LYS A 185 -18.78 9.19 -12.48
CA LYS A 185 -20.17 9.68 -12.48
C LYS A 185 -20.68 9.97 -11.07
N ILE A 186 -20.01 9.46 -10.05
CA ILE A 186 -20.30 9.73 -8.63
C ILE A 186 -19.68 11.07 -8.25
N ARG A 187 -20.31 11.78 -7.31
CA ARG A 187 -19.89 13.09 -6.85
C ARG A 187 -19.45 13.04 -5.40
N ASP A 188 -18.47 13.86 -5.06
CA ASP A 188 -18.01 14.05 -3.68
C ASP A 188 -18.99 14.90 -2.86
N LYS A 189 -18.63 15.17 -1.61
CA LYS A 189 -19.39 16.04 -0.69
C LYS A 189 -19.60 17.47 -1.18
N ASP A 190 -18.70 17.98 -2.03
CA ASP A 190 -18.73 19.33 -2.62
C ASP A 190 -19.38 19.34 -4.02
N ASN A 191 -20.09 18.26 -4.37
CA ASN A 191 -20.78 18.07 -5.65
C ASN A 191 -19.83 18.05 -6.88
N LYS A 192 -18.55 17.75 -6.70
CA LYS A 192 -17.56 17.59 -7.79
C LYS A 192 -17.51 16.12 -8.26
N PRO A 193 -17.45 15.86 -9.57
CA PRO A 193 -17.37 14.49 -10.08
C PRO A 193 -16.01 13.86 -9.76
N LEU A 194 -16.00 12.59 -9.37
CA LEU A 194 -14.81 11.82 -8.97
C LEU A 194 -13.99 11.34 -10.19
N LYS A 195 -13.63 12.29 -11.06
CA LYS A 195 -12.77 12.05 -12.23
C LYS A 195 -11.34 11.74 -11.80
N ASP A 196 -10.60 11.03 -12.63
CA ASP A 196 -9.26 10.55 -12.28
C ASP A 196 -8.27 11.68 -12.00
N TRP A 197 -8.35 12.79 -12.74
CA TRP A 197 -7.54 13.99 -12.47
C TRP A 197 -7.89 14.62 -11.12
N TYR A 198 -9.15 14.57 -10.71
CA TYR A 198 -9.62 15.12 -9.44
C TYR A 198 -9.21 14.22 -8.28
N LEU A 199 -9.33 12.90 -8.43
CA LEU A 199 -8.82 11.94 -7.47
C LEU A 199 -7.31 12.09 -7.30
N LYS A 200 -6.55 12.25 -8.40
CA LYS A 200 -5.11 12.53 -8.38
C LYS A 200 -4.80 13.78 -7.57
N GLU A 201 -5.51 14.89 -7.82
CA GLU A 201 -5.35 16.14 -7.09
C GLU A 201 -5.54 15.90 -5.58
N LYS A 202 -6.64 15.25 -5.19
CA LYS A 202 -6.97 14.98 -3.78
C LYS A 202 -5.98 14.07 -3.07
N VAL A 203 -5.54 12.98 -3.71
CA VAL A 203 -4.52 12.13 -3.07
C VAL A 203 -3.15 12.80 -3.05
N SER A 204 -2.86 13.73 -3.98
CA SER A 204 -1.59 14.46 -4.00
C SER A 204 -1.51 15.55 -2.93
N GLU A 205 -2.65 16.09 -2.49
CA GLU A 205 -2.73 16.95 -1.29
C GLU A 205 -2.25 16.20 -0.02
N LEU A 206 -2.50 14.88 0.05
CA LEU A 206 -2.09 14.03 1.15
C LEU A 206 -0.67 13.45 0.97
N TYR A 207 -0.34 13.08 -0.27
CA TYR A 207 0.89 12.40 -0.64
C TYR A 207 1.49 13.07 -1.90
N PRO A 208 2.30 14.14 -1.74
CA PRO A 208 2.77 14.94 -2.88
C PRO A 208 3.50 14.16 -3.98
N TRP A 209 4.14 13.04 -3.63
CA TRP A 209 4.83 12.15 -4.57
C TRP A 209 3.90 11.49 -5.61
N ILE A 210 2.60 11.36 -5.31
CA ILE A 210 1.64 10.69 -6.19
C ILE A 210 1.50 11.40 -7.53
N ALA A 211 1.54 12.73 -7.56
CA ALA A 211 1.43 13.47 -8.82
C ALA A 211 2.53 13.06 -9.82
N ASN A 212 3.75 12.89 -9.32
CA ASN A 212 4.88 12.44 -10.13
C ASN A 212 4.68 10.99 -10.59
N VAL A 213 4.40 10.06 -9.67
CA VAL A 213 4.19 8.64 -10.01
C VAL A 213 3.04 8.48 -11.00
N TYR A 214 1.93 9.20 -10.82
CA TYR A 214 0.81 9.21 -11.76
C TYR A 214 1.25 9.58 -13.16
N ASN A 215 1.96 10.71 -13.32
CA ASN A 215 2.36 11.23 -14.63
C ASN A 215 3.38 10.29 -15.29
N GLU A 216 4.40 9.86 -14.54
CA GLU A 216 5.46 8.99 -15.04
C GLU A 216 4.92 7.62 -15.47
N THR A 217 4.03 7.03 -14.66
CA THR A 217 3.47 5.70 -14.94
C THR A 217 2.40 5.71 -16.03
N SER A 218 1.71 6.84 -16.23
CA SER A 218 0.78 6.99 -17.37
C SER A 218 1.50 6.87 -18.72
N GLY A 219 2.76 7.31 -18.79
CA GLY A 219 3.60 7.16 -19.98
C GLY A 219 3.95 5.71 -20.34
N PHE A 220 3.76 4.76 -19.42
CA PHE A 220 3.89 3.33 -19.70
C PHE A 220 2.56 2.67 -20.09
N ILE A 221 1.41 3.32 -19.91
CA ILE A 221 0.12 2.75 -20.32
C ILE A 221 -0.12 2.92 -21.83
N HIS A 222 0.23 4.09 -22.36
CA HIS A 222 0.14 4.36 -23.79
C HIS A 222 1.54 4.26 -24.41
N PHE A 223 1.62 3.67 -25.60
CA PHE A 223 2.88 3.60 -26.34
C PHE A 223 3.50 5.00 -26.47
N SER A 224 4.77 5.12 -26.09
CA SER A 224 5.45 6.40 -25.86
C SER A 224 6.95 6.26 -26.10
N ASN A 225 7.68 7.38 -26.04
CA ASN A 225 9.15 7.38 -26.10
C ASN A 225 9.81 6.48 -25.04
N LYS A 226 9.15 6.24 -23.89
CA LYS A 226 9.66 5.33 -22.86
C LYS A 226 9.79 3.89 -23.34
N HIS A 227 8.89 3.45 -24.22
CA HIS A 227 8.93 2.11 -24.82
C HIS A 227 10.07 1.99 -25.82
N ILE A 228 10.32 3.05 -26.60
CA ILE A 228 11.42 3.10 -27.57
C ILE A 228 12.76 3.12 -26.83
N ALA A 229 12.90 3.93 -25.77
CA ALA A 229 14.12 4.04 -24.98
C ALA A 229 14.52 2.73 -24.28
N GLY A 230 13.55 1.89 -23.91
CA GLY A 230 13.84 0.55 -23.36
C GLY A 230 14.33 -0.46 -24.41
N ALA A 231 13.96 -0.27 -25.68
CA ALA A 231 14.32 -1.19 -26.77
C ALA A 231 15.54 -0.73 -27.57
N VAL A 232 15.86 0.57 -27.58
CA VAL A 232 16.88 1.16 -28.45
C VAL A 232 17.92 1.93 -27.62
N ASN A 233 19.18 1.52 -27.71
CA ASN A 233 20.30 2.20 -27.07
C ASN A 233 21.06 3.05 -28.10
N THR A 234 21.21 4.33 -27.79
CA THR A 234 21.89 5.34 -28.62
C THR A 234 23.15 5.93 -27.93
N LYS A 235 23.66 5.29 -26.88
CA LYS A 235 24.81 5.81 -26.10
C LYS A 235 26.15 5.77 -26.85
N ASP A 236 26.26 4.97 -27.90
CA ASP A 236 27.46 4.84 -28.73
C ASP A 236 27.21 5.37 -30.15
N GLU A 237 28.26 5.52 -30.97
CA GLU A 237 28.15 5.86 -32.40
C GLU A 237 27.30 4.85 -33.20
N ASN A 238 27.05 3.66 -32.64
CA ASN A 238 26.23 2.61 -33.22
C ASN A 238 24.85 2.51 -32.54
N LEU A 239 23.79 2.48 -33.34
CA LEU A 239 22.43 2.21 -32.89
C LEU A 239 22.25 0.71 -32.60
N THR A 240 21.94 0.35 -31.35
CA THR A 240 21.63 -1.05 -31.00
C THR A 240 20.17 -1.19 -30.57
N ALA A 241 19.43 -2.10 -31.21
CA ALA A 241 18.05 -2.43 -30.85
C ALA A 241 17.97 -3.84 -30.25
N TYR A 242 17.22 -3.97 -29.15
CA TYR A 242 16.97 -5.22 -28.45
C TYR A 242 15.51 -5.63 -28.64
N ILE A 243 15.28 -6.77 -29.29
CA ILE A 243 13.95 -7.36 -29.45
C ILE A 243 13.92 -8.65 -28.65
N SER A 244 13.32 -8.58 -27.47
CA SER A 244 13.28 -9.68 -26.52
C SER A 244 12.09 -9.50 -25.58
N LYS A 245 11.57 -10.62 -25.07
CA LYS A 245 10.61 -10.64 -23.96
C LYS A 245 11.27 -10.39 -22.59
N ASN A 246 12.59 -10.53 -22.54
CA ASN A 246 13.41 -10.25 -21.37
C ASN A 246 14.09 -8.90 -21.57
N ASP A 247 13.96 -8.01 -20.60
CA ASP A 247 14.64 -6.73 -20.59
C ASP A 247 16.14 -6.94 -20.32
N ASN A 248 16.96 -6.19 -21.07
CA ASN A 248 18.41 -6.15 -20.88
C ASN A 248 18.80 -4.82 -20.25
N ASN A 249 19.74 -4.85 -19.30
CA ASN A 249 20.39 -3.65 -18.73
C ASN A 249 19.45 -2.64 -18.05
N ILE A 250 18.37 -3.09 -17.40
CA ILE A 250 17.59 -2.22 -16.50
C ILE A 250 18.42 -1.95 -15.23
N PRO A 251 18.73 -0.67 -14.91
CA PRO A 251 19.43 -0.30 -13.70
C PRO A 251 18.72 -0.83 -12.45
N ASN A 252 19.49 -1.32 -11.48
CA ASN A 252 18.96 -1.73 -10.19
C ASN A 252 18.34 -0.56 -9.43
N LYS A 253 18.83 0.67 -9.64
CA LYS A 253 18.20 1.89 -9.12
C LYS A 253 16.74 2.02 -9.59
N ASP A 254 16.49 1.88 -10.89
CA ASP A 254 15.14 2.00 -11.45
C ASP A 254 14.20 0.91 -10.90
N LYS A 255 14.72 -0.33 -10.79
CA LYS A 255 13.97 -1.45 -10.17
C LYS A 255 13.60 -1.13 -8.73
N LEU A 256 14.56 -0.62 -7.96
CA LEU A 256 14.37 -0.25 -6.56
C LEU A 256 13.30 0.84 -6.43
N GLU A 257 13.41 1.93 -7.18
CA GLU A 257 12.43 3.03 -7.18
C GLU A 257 11.00 2.53 -7.49
N THR A 258 10.87 1.61 -8.44
CA THR A 258 9.58 1.05 -8.84
C THR A 258 9.00 0.13 -7.77
N ILE A 259 9.82 -0.71 -7.13
CA ILE A 259 9.39 -1.53 -5.98
C ILE A 259 8.96 -0.62 -4.82
N MET A 260 9.70 0.45 -4.55
CA MET A 260 9.35 1.44 -3.52
C MET A 260 8.01 2.10 -3.83
N CYS A 261 7.72 2.45 -5.09
CA CYS A 261 6.40 2.95 -5.49
C CYS A 261 5.28 1.95 -5.19
N MET A 262 5.48 0.67 -5.52
CA MET A 262 4.49 -0.38 -5.21
C MET A 262 4.26 -0.51 -3.70
N ILE A 263 5.32 -0.45 -2.89
CA ILE A 263 5.22 -0.48 -1.44
C ILE A 263 4.45 0.75 -0.91
N GLU A 264 4.81 1.95 -1.35
CA GLU A 264 4.19 3.19 -0.86
C GLU A 264 2.71 3.29 -1.22
N ILE A 265 2.32 2.87 -2.42
CA ILE A 265 0.90 2.73 -2.78
C ILE A 265 0.20 1.74 -1.83
N THR A 266 0.88 0.65 -1.47
CA THR A 266 0.32 -0.36 -0.57
C THR A 266 0.22 0.15 0.88
N ASN A 267 1.16 0.96 1.35
CA ASN A 267 1.08 1.69 2.62
C ASN A 267 -0.17 2.57 2.65
N CYS A 268 -0.39 3.38 1.61
CA CYS A 268 -1.57 4.24 1.50
C CYS A 268 -2.87 3.44 1.59
N ILE A 269 -2.95 2.29 0.92
CA ILE A 269 -4.10 1.37 0.98
C ILE A 269 -4.27 0.82 2.40
N ALA A 270 -3.20 0.30 3.01
CA ALA A 270 -3.25 -0.27 4.36
C ALA A 270 -3.73 0.75 5.41
N ASN A 271 -3.27 2.00 5.31
CA ASN A 271 -3.71 3.08 6.20
C ASN A 271 -5.19 3.40 6.09
N HIS A 272 -5.73 3.41 4.86
CA HIS A 272 -7.16 3.63 4.66
C HIS A 272 -7.99 2.50 5.26
N ILE A 273 -7.54 1.25 5.11
CA ILE A 273 -8.21 0.08 5.71
C ILE A 273 -8.13 0.16 7.24
N PHE A 274 -6.98 0.52 7.81
CA PHE A 274 -6.86 0.71 9.26
C PHE A 274 -7.75 1.85 9.78
N GLY A 275 -7.79 2.99 9.09
CA GLY A 275 -8.69 4.09 9.46
C GLY A 275 -10.17 3.67 9.43
N TRP A 276 -10.54 2.79 8.50
CA TRP A 276 -11.88 2.19 8.49
C TRP A 276 -12.10 1.22 9.67
N ILE A 277 -11.13 0.34 9.97
CA ILE A 277 -11.16 -0.52 11.16
C ILE A 277 -11.40 0.30 12.43
N ASP A 278 -10.64 1.38 12.61
CA ASP A 278 -10.73 2.23 13.80
C ASP A 278 -12.08 2.96 13.87
N THR A 279 -12.59 3.42 12.72
CA THR A 279 -13.94 3.98 12.62
C THR A 279 -15.01 2.98 13.05
N LYS A 280 -14.91 1.72 12.59
CA LYS A 280 -15.83 0.64 12.99
C LYS A 280 -15.75 0.35 14.49
N ARG A 281 -14.55 0.35 15.08
CA ARG A 281 -14.37 0.15 16.52
C ARG A 281 -15.05 1.26 17.32
N ILE A 282 -14.95 2.51 16.88
CA ILE A 282 -15.47 3.65 17.68
C ILE A 282 -16.97 3.86 17.48
N LYS A 283 -17.46 3.72 16.24
CA LYS A 283 -18.81 4.17 15.84
C LYS A 283 -19.72 3.05 15.35
N GLY A 284 -19.15 1.91 15.01
CA GLY A 284 -19.81 0.86 14.25
C GLY A 284 -20.35 -0.26 15.09
#